data_AF-A0A6L7EZ28-F1
#
_entry.id   AF-A0A6L7EZ28-F1
#
_cell.length_a   1.000
_cell.length_b   1.000
_cell.length_c   1.000
_cell.angle_alpha   90.00
_cell.angle_beta   90.00
_cell.angle_gamma   90.00
#
_symmetry.space_group_name_H-M   'P 1'
#
loop_
_entity.id
_entity.type
_entity.pdbx_description
1 polymer ?
#
loop_
_entity_poly.entity_id
_entity_poly.type
_entity_poly.pdbx_seq_one_letter_code
_entity_poly.pdbx_strand_id
1 'polypeptide(L)' 'MADPMTTQLPTGAPVEQVIDTELDRIRAHRATLKNRHSEALSRLMAERADLRGVHALADLVDDSLRWSA' A
#
# COMPACT_ATOMS: atom_id res chain seq x y z
N MET A 1 -19.11 -6.55 -38.55
CA MET A 1 -19.54 -5.30 -37.90
C MET A 1 -19.56 -5.64 -36.41
N ALA A 2 -18.51 -5.26 -35.68
CA ALA A 2 -18.27 -5.75 -34.31
C ALA A 2 -19.18 -5.02 -33.31
N ASP A 3 -19.82 -5.78 -32.43
CA ASP A 3 -20.67 -5.27 -31.35
C ASP A 3 -19.87 -4.40 -30.37
N PRO A 4 -20.41 -3.24 -29.93
CA PRO A 4 -19.77 -2.45 -28.90
C PRO A 4 -19.89 -3.15 -27.55
N MET A 5 -18.73 -3.36 -26.94
CA MET A 5 -18.53 -3.88 -25.59
C MET A 5 -19.39 -3.10 -24.59
N THR A 6 -20.57 -3.63 -24.27
CA THR A 6 -21.41 -3.11 -23.19
C THR A 6 -20.73 -3.48 -21.88
N THR A 7 -20.07 -2.50 -21.26
CA THR A 7 -19.71 -2.56 -19.84
C THR A 7 -21.00 -2.67 -19.05
N GLN A 8 -21.39 -3.90 -18.75
CA GLN A 8 -22.59 -4.20 -18.00
C GLN A 8 -22.35 -3.82 -16.54
N LEU A 9 -22.88 -2.66 -16.14
CA LEU A 9 -23.04 -2.30 -14.73
C LEU A 9 -23.85 -3.40 -14.03
N PRO A 10 -23.44 -3.88 -12.84
CA PRO A 10 -24.19 -4.89 -12.11
C PRO A 10 -25.55 -4.32 -11.68
N THR A 11 -26.60 -4.73 -12.38
CA THR A 11 -28.00 -4.40 -12.09
C THR A 11 -28.40 -4.97 -10.73
N GLY A 12 -28.41 -4.13 -9.69
CA GLY A 12 -29.00 -4.45 -8.38
C GLY A 12 -28.37 -3.79 -7.16
N ALA A 13 -27.14 -3.30 -7.23
CA ALA A 13 -26.48 -2.64 -6.10
C ALA A 13 -26.69 -1.11 -6.15
N PRO A 14 -27.08 -0.45 -5.04
CA PRO A 14 -27.00 0.99 -4.91
C PRO A 14 -25.61 1.49 -5.28
N VAL A 15 -25.51 2.53 -6.12
CA VAL A 15 -24.24 3.10 -6.61
C VAL A 15 -23.27 3.42 -5.46
N GLU A 16 -23.80 3.82 -4.31
CA GLU A 16 -23.06 4.05 -3.07
C GLU A 16 -22.28 2.81 -2.59
N GLN A 17 -22.91 1.63 -2.60
CA GLN A 17 -22.26 0.37 -2.20
C GLN A 17 -21.13 -0.02 -3.15
N VAL A 18 -21.27 0.27 -4.44
CA VAL A 18 -20.23 0.02 -5.45
C VAL A 18 -19.02 0.93 -5.21
N ILE A 19 -19.26 2.21 -4.88
CA ILE A 19 -18.21 3.18 -4.57
C ILE A 19 -17.46 2.76 -3.30
N ASP A 20 -18.18 2.41 -2.23
CA ASP A 20 -17.58 2.00 -0.96
C ASP A 20 -16.71 0.74 -1.13
N THR A 21 -17.20 -0.24 -1.88
CA THR A 21 -16.45 -1.47 -2.18
C THR A 21 -15.14 -1.17 -2.92
N GLU A 22 -15.17 -0.26 -3.90
CA GLU A 22 -13.96 0.12 -4.64
C GLU A 22 -12.99 0.93 -3.77
N LEU A 23 -13.50 1.84 -2.93
CA LEU A 23 -12.66 2.57 -1.98
C LEU A 23 -11.98 1.62 -0.98
N ASP A 24 -12.68 0.61 -0.48
CA ASP A 24 -12.12 -0.40 0.41
C ASP A 24 -11.08 -1.26 -0.29
N ARG A 25 -11.30 -1.62 -1.55
CA ARG A 25 -10.30 -2.31 -2.37
C ARG A 25 -9.02 -1.48 -2.52
N ILE A 26 -9.16 -0.19 -2.83
CA ILE A 26 -8.02 0.73 -2.98
C ILE A 26 -7.28 0.87 -1.64
N ARG A 27 -8.00 1.01 -0.52
CA ARG A 27 -7.41 1.07 0.83
C ARG A 27 -6.63 -0.21 1.16
N ALA A 28 -7.19 -1.37 0.90
CA ALA A 28 -6.55 -2.66 1.13
C ALA A 28 -5.28 -2.83 0.27
N HIS A 29 -5.34 -2.41 -1.00
CA HIS A 29 -4.19 -2.44 -1.89
C HIS A 29 -3.06 -1.52 -1.40
N ARG A 30 -3.41 -0.29 -1.00
CA ARG A 30 -2.45 0.67 -0.43
C ARG A 30 -1.83 0.15 0.87
N ALA A 31 -2.63 -0.46 1.75
CA ALA A 31 -2.13 -1.07 2.98
C ALA A 31 -1.14 -2.21 2.68
N THR A 32 -1.45 -3.05 1.70
CA THR A 32 -0.56 -4.15 1.27
C THR A 32 0.77 -3.61 0.74
N LEU A 33 0.75 -2.58 -0.11
CA LEU A 33 1.97 -1.95 -0.63
C LEU A 33 2.79 -1.30 0.48
N LYS A 34 2.14 -0.59 1.40
CA LYS A 34 2.80 0.02 2.57
C LYS A 34 3.49 -1.04 3.42
N ASN A 35 2.81 -2.15 3.72
CA ASN A 35 3.39 -3.22 4.54
C ASN A 35 4.60 -3.86 3.87
N ARG A 36 4.50 -4.21 2.58
CA ARG A 36 5.64 -4.75 1.81
C ARG A 36 6.83 -3.79 1.79
N HIS A 37 6.57 -2.49 1.70
CA HIS A 37 7.61 -1.48 1.72
C HIS A 37 8.28 -1.37 3.10
N SER A 38 7.50 -1.33 4.18
CA SER A 38 8.02 -1.33 5.56
C SER A 38 8.83 -2.60 5.86
N GLU A 39 8.38 -3.77 5.41
CA GLU A 39 9.13 -5.03 5.55
C GLU A 39 10.47 -5.00 4.80
N ALA A 40 10.47 -4.50 3.55
CA ALA A 40 11.70 -4.37 2.77
C ALA A 40 12.69 -3.39 3.41
N LEU A 41 12.21 -2.26 3.94
CA LEU A 41 13.05 -1.30 4.66
C LEU A 41 13.57 -1.89 5.97
N SER A 42 12.74 -2.62 6.73
CA SER A 42 13.17 -3.29 7.96
C SER A 42 14.30 -4.28 7.69
N ARG A 43 14.17 -5.10 6.63
CA ARG A 43 15.23 -6.01 6.19
C ARG A 43 16.49 -5.26 5.78
N LEU A 44 16.37 -4.20 4.99
CA LEU A 44 17.51 -3.39 4.58
C LEU A 44 18.23 -2.76 5.78
N MET A 45 17.49 -2.27 6.78
CA MET A 45 18.07 -1.71 8.01
C MET A 45 18.74 -2.78 8.88
N ALA A 46 18.26 -4.03 8.84
CA ALA A 46 18.95 -5.15 9.48
C ALA A 46 20.28 -5.48 8.76
N GLU A 47 20.29 -5.47 7.42
CA GLU A 47 21.49 -5.68 6.61
C GLU A 47 22.49 -4.51 6.71
N ARG A 48 22.00 -3.29 6.92
CA ARG A 48 22.78 -2.04 7.06
C ARG A 48 22.82 -1.50 8.48
N ALA A 49 22.93 -2.40 9.46
CA ALA A 49 23.02 -2.01 10.87
C ALA A 49 24.25 -1.13 11.16
N ASP A 50 25.27 -1.19 10.31
CA ASP A 50 26.48 -0.36 10.35
C ASP A 50 26.21 1.14 10.12
N LEU A 51 25.12 1.48 9.44
CA LEU A 51 24.78 2.86 9.12
C LEU A 51 23.95 3.55 10.22
N ARG A 52 23.44 2.80 11.20
CA ARG A 52 22.66 3.36 12.33
C ARG A 52 23.56 4.19 13.25
N GLY A 53 23.10 5.39 13.60
CA GLY A 53 23.81 6.38 14.41
C GLY A 53 24.94 7.10 13.68
N VAL A 54 25.23 6.72 12.42
CA VAL A 54 26.30 7.33 11.60
C VAL A 54 25.69 8.09 10.42
N HIS A 55 24.64 7.54 9.81
CA HIS A 55 24.01 8.11 8.64
C HIS A 55 22.59 8.59 8.95
N ALA A 56 22.38 9.91 8.89
CA ALA A 56 21.12 10.54 9.25
C ALA A 56 19.88 9.97 8.53
N LEU A 57 20.02 9.53 7.26
CA LEU A 57 18.91 8.86 6.55
C LEU A 57 18.57 7.50 7.17
N ALA A 58 19.56 6.72 7.61
CA ALA A 58 19.30 5.43 8.24
C ALA A 58 18.56 5.64 9.56
N ASP A 59 18.96 6.64 10.35
CA ASP A 59 18.28 6.99 11.60
C ASP A 59 16.85 7.48 11.38
N LEU A 60 16.63 8.31 10.36
CA LEU A 60 15.28 8.76 9.98
C LEU A 60 14.39 7.59 9.58
N VAL A 61 14.90 6.67 8.76
CA VAL A 61 14.16 5.49 8.30
C VAL A 61 13.86 4.56 9.48
N ASP A 62 14.83 4.36 10.38
CA ASP A 62 14.67 3.53 11.57
C ASP A 62 13.58 4.06 12.51
N ASP A 63 13.58 5.37 12.79
CA ASP A 63 12.53 5.99 13.61
C ASP A 63 11.17 5.97 12.89
N SER A 64 11.15 6.20 11.57
CA SER A 64 9.92 6.07 10.77
C SER A 64 9.34 4.66 10.82
N LEU A 65 10.18 3.63 10.77
CA LEU A 65 9.77 2.24 10.89
C LEU A 65 9.20 1.92 12.27
N ARG A 66 9.85 2.43 13.33
CA ARG A 66 9.41 2.25 14.73
C ARG A 66 7.97 2.72 14.96
N TRP A 67 7.55 3.80 14.31
CA TRP A 67 6.18 4.33 14.42
C TRP A 67 5.21 3.78 13.37
N SER A 68 5.70 2.98 12.41
CA SER A 68 4.88 2.39 11.35
C SER A 68 4.37 0.98 11.65
N ALA A 69 4.96 0.32 12.65
CA ALA A 69 4.62 -1.02 13.12
C ALA A 69 3.39 -1.04 14.02
#